data_AF-A0A7V6DYK8-F1
#
_entry.id   AF-A0A7V6DYK8-F1
#
_cell.length_a   1.000
_cell.length_b   1.000
_cell.length_c   1.000
_cell.angle_alpha   90.00
_cell.angle_beta   90.00
_cell.angle_gamma   90.00
#
_symmetry.space_group_name_H-M   'P 1'
#
loop_
_entity.id
_entity.type
_entity.pdbx_description
1 polymer ?
#
loop_
_entity_poly.entity_id
_entity_poly.type
_entity_poly.pdbx_seq_one_letter_code
_entity_poly.pdbx_strand_id
1 'polypeptide(L)'
;MKNRNFLFLLIFLMPWTLSCSRATRSKMYTDTPTSGRIAIAVDESFKPLIDRMLNVFHYTYPDATIDVRYVPEEQAMNDLLFDTIRFAVVGR
;
A
#
# COMPACT_ATOMS: atom_id res chain seq x y z
N MET A 1 -2.04 -17.61 -60.15
CA MET A 1 -3.04 -17.55 -59.06
C MET A 1 -2.58 -18.44 -57.89
N LYS A 2 -1.66 -17.99 -57.02
CA LYS A 2 -1.18 -18.82 -55.88
C LYS A 2 -0.82 -18.02 -54.62
N ASN A 3 -1.12 -16.72 -54.62
CA ASN A 3 -0.61 -15.72 -53.68
C ASN A 3 -1.71 -14.88 -53.01
N ARG A 4 -2.96 -14.93 -53.51
CA ARG A 4 -4.10 -14.22 -52.89
C ARG A 4 -4.64 -14.96 -51.66
N ASN A 5 -4.60 -16.30 -51.64
CA ASN A 5 -5.09 -17.11 -50.50
C ASN A 5 -4.09 -17.15 -49.33
N PHE A 6 -2.79 -16.98 -49.61
CA PHE A 6 -1.74 -16.91 -48.58
C PHE A 6 -1.86 -15.62 -47.74
N LEU A 7 -2.24 -14.52 -48.40
CA LEU A 7 -2.43 -13.21 -47.74
C LEU A 7 -3.67 -13.20 -46.81
N PHE A 8 -4.71 -13.96 -47.14
CA PHE A 8 -5.88 -14.13 -46.26
C PHE A 8 -5.60 -15.01 -45.03
N LEU A 9 -4.68 -15.99 -45.15
CA LEU A 9 -4.34 -16.89 -44.04
C LEU A 9 -3.49 -16.20 -42.96
N LEU A 10 -2.68 -15.20 -43.35
CA LEU A 10 -1.86 -14.38 -42.45
C LEU A 10 -2.70 -13.37 -41.63
N ILE A 11 -3.81 -12.88 -42.18
CA ILE A 11 -4.72 -11.94 -41.51
C ILE A 11 -5.59 -12.62 -40.44
N PHE A 12 -5.92 -13.91 -40.62
CA PHE A 12 -6.73 -14.66 -39.67
C PHE A 12 -5.93 -15.18 -38.46
N LEU A 13 -4.61 -15.31 -38.58
CA LEU A 13 -3.70 -15.76 -37.50
C LEU A 13 -3.22 -14.61 -36.59
N MET A 14 -3.58 -13.36 -36.89
CA MET A 14 -3.04 -12.19 -36.19
C MET A 14 -3.80 -11.73 -34.92
N PRO A 15 -5.11 -12.01 -34.69
CA PRO A 15 -5.77 -11.49 -33.50
C PRO A 15 -5.55 -12.32 -32.22
N TRP A 16 -4.74 -13.38 -32.23
CA TRP A 16 -4.53 -14.23 -31.03
C TRP A 16 -3.43 -13.77 -30.08
N THR A 17 -2.60 -12.80 -30.45
CA THR A 17 -1.47 -12.37 -29.60
C THR A 17 -1.76 -11.14 -28.73
N LEU A 18 -2.98 -10.60 -28.79
CA LEU A 18 -3.44 -9.52 -27.89
C LEU A 18 -4.06 -10.04 -26.58
N SER A 19 -3.64 -11.22 -26.11
CA SER A 19 -3.97 -11.65 -24.76
C SER A 19 -3.12 -10.84 -23.78
N CYS A 20 -3.80 -9.87 -23.19
CA CYS A 20 -3.33 -8.86 -22.27
C CYS A 20 -2.47 -9.47 -21.14
N SER A 21 -1.18 -9.17 -21.14
CA SER A 21 -0.34 -9.21 -19.94
C SER A 21 -0.84 -8.14 -18.98
N ARG A 22 -1.93 -8.43 -18.29
CA ARG A 22 -2.47 -7.58 -17.23
C ARG A 22 -1.50 -7.70 -16.06
N ALA A 23 -0.41 -6.92 -16.11
CA ALA A 23 0.40 -6.63 -14.95
C ALA A 23 -0.53 -5.90 -13.97
N THR A 24 -1.21 -6.67 -13.14
CA THR A 24 -1.85 -6.15 -11.94
C THR A 24 -0.72 -5.52 -11.16
N ARG A 25 -0.63 -4.18 -11.20
CA ARG A 25 0.07 -3.42 -10.17
C ARG A 25 -0.72 -3.65 -8.88
N SER A 26 -0.62 -4.86 -8.33
CA SER A 26 -0.83 -5.04 -6.90
C SER A 26 0.12 -4.04 -6.26
N LYS A 27 -0.40 -3.16 -5.41
CA LYS A 27 0.46 -2.29 -4.61
C LYS A 27 1.35 -3.24 -3.81
N MET A 28 2.58 -3.44 -4.28
CA MET A 28 3.53 -4.32 -3.64
C MET A 28 3.87 -3.64 -2.33
N TYR A 29 3.28 -4.14 -1.25
CA TYR A 29 3.50 -3.60 0.08
C TYR A 29 4.99 -3.77 0.37
N THR A 30 5.70 -2.65 0.40
CA THR A 30 7.16 -2.64 0.54
C THR A 30 7.56 -2.51 2.01
N ASP A 31 6.59 -2.24 2.89
CA ASP A 31 6.87 -2.11 4.31
C ASP A 31 7.06 -3.49 4.93
N THR A 32 8.14 -3.62 5.70
CA THR A 32 8.46 -4.75 6.55
C THR A 32 8.53 -4.26 7.99
N PRO A 33 8.56 -5.16 9.00
CA PRO A 33 8.73 -4.74 10.39
C PRO A 33 10.01 -3.94 10.65
N THR A 34 11.01 -4.06 9.77
CA THR A 34 12.35 -3.46 9.94
C THR A 34 12.67 -2.38 8.91
N SER A 35 11.81 -2.15 7.92
CA SER A 35 12.05 -1.16 6.86
C SER A 35 10.75 -0.66 6.23
N GLY A 36 10.73 0.57 5.74
CA GLY A 36 9.58 1.14 5.02
C GLY A 36 8.96 2.30 5.78
N ARG A 37 7.75 2.71 5.36
CA ARG A 37 7.11 3.91 5.92
C ARG A 37 5.62 3.70 6.10
N ILE A 38 5.18 3.75 7.35
CA ILE A 38 3.77 3.61 7.72
C ILE A 38 3.25 4.87 8.39
N ALA A 39 1.99 5.21 8.10
CA ALA A 39 1.27 6.26 8.79
C ALA A 39 0.24 5.66 9.74
N ILE A 40 0.23 6.12 10.99
CA ILE A 40 -0.68 5.65 12.03
C ILE A 40 -1.42 6.82 12.68
N ALA A 41 -2.66 6.57 13.10
CA ALA A 41 -3.40 7.50 13.95
C ALA A 41 -3.34 7.00 15.39
N VAL A 42 -3.18 7.93 16.34
CA VAL A 42 -3.16 7.60 17.77
C VAL A 42 -3.98 8.64 18.50
N ASP A 43 -4.78 8.18 19.45
CA ASP A 43 -5.40 9.06 20.43
C ASP A 43 -4.36 9.90 21.17
N GLU A 44 -4.67 11.19 21.34
CA GLU A 44 -3.78 12.17 21.97
C GLU A 44 -3.40 11.83 23.41
N SER A 45 -4.25 11.10 24.14
CA SER A 45 -4.00 10.65 25.52
C SER A 45 -2.79 9.72 25.61
N PHE A 46 -2.44 9.00 24.54
CA PHE A 46 -1.30 8.09 24.51
C PHE A 46 0.00 8.72 24.01
N LYS A 47 0.00 10.01 23.66
CA LYS A 47 1.19 10.71 23.15
C LYS A 47 2.50 10.44 23.92
N PRO A 48 2.57 10.62 25.26
CA PRO A 48 3.82 10.39 25.97
C PRO A 48 4.26 8.92 25.95
N LEU A 49 3.35 7.98 25.81
CA LEU A 49 3.67 6.56 25.70
C LEU A 49 4.17 6.21 24.30
N ILE A 50 3.46 6.66 23.27
CA ILE A 50 3.83 6.39 21.87
C ILE A 50 5.17 7.03 21.53
N ASP A 51 5.43 8.28 21.92
CA ASP A 51 6.71 8.95 21.62
C ASP A 51 7.91 8.18 22.18
N ARG A 52 7.74 7.55 23.35
CA ARG A 52 8.79 6.71 23.96
C ARG A 52 8.99 5.41 23.19
N MET A 53 7.91 4.77 22.74
CA MET A 53 8.01 3.57 21.91
C MET A 53 8.63 3.88 20.55
N LEU A 54 8.25 4.98 19.91
CA LEU A 54 8.82 5.42 18.64
C LEU A 54 10.33 5.66 18.75
N ASN A 55 10.77 6.31 19.82
CA ASN A 55 12.21 6.57 20.02
C ASN A 55 13.01 5.26 20.08
N VAL A 56 12.56 4.29 20.90
CA VAL A 56 13.22 2.98 20.99
C VAL A 56 13.12 2.21 19.66
N PHE A 57 11.98 2.30 18.99
CA PHE A 57 11.74 1.63 17.71
C PHE A 57 12.65 2.19 16.60
N HIS A 58 12.72 3.50 16.42
CA HIS A 58 13.59 4.15 15.42
C HIS A 58 15.06 3.96 15.73
N TYR A 59 15.44 3.87 17.01
CA TYR A 59 16.81 3.50 17.40
C TYR A 59 17.16 2.06 16.98
N THR A 60 16.21 1.14 17.11
CA THR A 60 16.41 -0.29 16.79
C THR A 60 16.31 -0.54 15.27
N TYR A 61 15.44 0.19 14.58
CA TYR A 61 15.13 0.04 13.16
C TYR A 61 15.21 1.39 12.46
N PRO A 62 16.43 1.87 12.12
CA PRO A 62 16.62 3.17 11.50
C PRO A 62 16.00 3.27 10.10
N ASP A 63 15.84 2.14 9.40
CA ASP A 63 15.26 2.07 8.06
C ASP A 63 13.72 2.03 8.06
N ALA A 64 13.09 1.96 9.24
CA ALA A 64 11.64 1.96 9.41
C ALA A 64 11.16 3.31 9.95
N THR A 65 10.35 4.02 9.15
CA THR A 65 9.77 5.31 9.54
C THR A 65 8.30 5.13 9.90
N ILE A 66 7.90 5.66 11.06
CA ILE A 66 6.50 5.66 11.50
C ILE A 66 6.06 7.12 11.62
N ASP A 67 5.13 7.53 10.76
CA ASP A 67 4.48 8.84 10.83
C ASP A 67 3.26 8.75 11.74
N VAL A 68 3.36 9.32 12.94
CA VAL A 68 2.27 9.33 13.91
C VAL A 68 1.45 10.61 13.80
N ARG A 69 0.13 10.45 13.70
CA ARG A 69 -0.84 11.55 13.83
C ARG A 69 -1.58 11.39 15.15
N TYR A 70 -1.35 12.34 16.05
CA TYR A 70 -2.12 12.45 17.28
C TYR A 70 -3.43 13.18 16.98
N VAL A 71 -4.55 12.47 17.10
CA VAL A 71 -5.89 12.97 16.81
C VAL A 71 -6.86 12.46 17.89
N PRO A 72 -8.03 13.08 18.12
CA PRO A 72 -9.04 12.55 19.03
C PRO A 72 -9.52 11.15 18.60
N GLU A 73 -9.95 10.31 19.55
CA GLU A 73 -10.46 8.95 19.29
C GLU A 73 -11.47 8.87 18.14
N GLU A 74 -12.47 9.75 18.13
CA GLU A 74 -13.48 9.78 17.06
C GLU A 74 -12.83 9.94 15.67
N GLN A 75 -11.83 10.81 15.58
CA GLN A 75 -11.12 11.07 14.34
C GLN A 75 -10.21 9.90 13.96
N ALA A 76 -9.51 9.29 14.92
CA ALA A 76 -8.70 8.09 14.67
C ALA A 76 -9.56 6.92 14.15
N MET A 77 -10.76 6.75 14.70
CA MET A 77 -11.72 5.75 14.24
C MET A 77 -12.24 6.07 12.83
N ASN A 78 -12.62 7.33 12.57
CA ASN A 78 -13.07 7.75 11.24
C ASN A 78 -11.98 7.54 10.19
N ASP A 79 -10.74 7.92 10.47
CA ASP A 79 -9.62 7.75 9.53
C ASP A 79 -9.36 6.27 9.21
N LEU A 80 -9.60 5.37 10.18
CA LEU A 80 -9.53 3.92 9.98
C LEU A 80 -10.69 3.41 9.11
N LEU A 81 -11.91 3.88 9.36
CA LEU A 81 -13.12 3.49 8.62
C LEU A 81 -13.09 3.95 7.16
N PHE A 82 -12.52 5.13 6.89
CA PHE A 82 -12.37 5.68 5.54
C PHE A 82 -11.07 5.23 4.84
N ASP A 83 -10.34 4.25 5.37
CA ASP A 83 -9.07 3.72 4.84
C ASP A 83 -8.01 4.82 4.59
N THR A 84 -8.06 5.90 5.38
CA THR A 84 -7.08 7.00 5.33
C THR A 84 -5.80 6.59 6.06
N ILE A 85 -5.94 5.81 7.13
CA ILE A 85 -4.85 5.19 7.89
C ILE A 85 -5.10 3.70 8.04
N ARG A 86 -4.00 2.95 8.12
CA ARG A 86 -4.02 1.47 8.16
C ARG A 86 -3.96 0.91 9.58
N PHE A 87 -3.67 1.77 10.55
CA PHE A 87 -3.48 1.39 11.95
C PHE A 87 -3.85 2.57 12.85
N ALA A 88 -4.73 2.30 13.83
CA ALA A 88 -5.19 3.26 14.82
C ALA A 88 -4.95 2.73 16.23
N VAL A 89 -4.56 3.61 17.16
CA VAL A 89 -4.49 3.33 18.60
C VAL A 89 -5.50 4.21 19.31
N VAL A 90 -6.52 3.62 19.93
CA VAL A 90 -7.63 4.32 20.59
C VAL A 90 -7.87 3.80 22.00
N GLY A 91 -8.57 4.57 22.83
CA GLY A 91 -8.52 4.47 24.27
C GLY A 91 -9.87 4.51 24.99
N ARG A 92 -10.88 3.79 24.49
CA ARG A 92 -12.20 3.55 25.11
C ARG A 92 -13.14 4.75 25.32
#